data_AF-U4QSS0-F1
#
_entry.id   AF-U4QSS0-F1
#
_cell.length_a   1.000
_cell.length_b   1.000
_cell.length_c   1.000
_cell.angle_alpha   90.00
_cell.angle_beta   90.00
_cell.angle_gamma   90.00
#
_symmetry.space_group_name_H-M   'P 1'
#
loop_
_entity.id
_entity.type
_entity.pdbx_description
1 polymer ?
#
loop_
_entity_poly.entity_id
_entity_poly.type
_entity_poly.pdbx_seq_one_letter_code
_entity_poly.pdbx_strand_id
1 'polypeptide(L)'
;MIQGFLIQWNYLKRNRQREQVSTETGAFPCPSGFLLLHPGLFLAGVVLSLLTLFFSPMAWGASLPYGEHYSPQENLETLDIRALSTARHSIDIAMYAFTDRRISRALAILARKGVTIRLYRDHIQVRDKNDQSLWLLRQSPRIHIRIKRNSSRNIMHLKAYLVDGRVLRTGSANWSPPGEGAFGCRRHPLTCHRGRWQQDNNLFLSNDRKLAEEFQRTFNRLWNRSSNLRHPRETLERLRHRRRRYERDGSRY
;
A
#
# COMPACT_ATOMS: atom_id res chain seq x y z
N MET A 1 20.66 22.58 4.14
CA MET A 1 19.46 22.01 3.50
C MET A 1 19.01 22.86 2.30
N ILE A 2 19.92 23.19 1.36
CA ILE A 2 19.63 24.05 0.18
C ILE A 2 20.19 23.47 -1.14
N GLN A 3 21.11 22.50 -1.13
CA GLN A 3 21.71 21.98 -2.37
C GLN A 3 20.81 21.05 -3.21
N GLY A 4 19.72 20.49 -2.67
CA GLY A 4 18.86 19.55 -3.41
C GLY A 4 17.94 20.19 -4.45
N PHE A 5 17.58 21.46 -4.28
CA PHE A 5 16.57 22.13 -5.14
C PHE A 5 17.16 22.70 -6.44
N LEU A 6 18.43 23.12 -6.44
CA LEU A 6 19.08 23.76 -7.59
C LEU A 6 19.43 22.76 -8.71
N ILE A 7 19.65 21.49 -8.39
CA ILE A 7 19.94 20.43 -9.36
C ILE A 7 18.70 20.11 -10.22
N GLN A 8 17.50 20.31 -9.66
CA GLN A 8 16.22 19.92 -10.28
C GLN A 8 15.74 20.89 -11.38
N TRP A 9 16.19 22.16 -11.39
CA TRP A 9 15.71 23.17 -12.34
C TRP A 9 16.49 23.18 -13.66
N ASN A 10 17.82 23.04 -13.61
CA ASN A 10 18.68 23.12 -14.80
C ASN A 10 18.55 21.89 -15.73
N TYR A 11 18.10 20.75 -15.22
CA TYR A 11 17.94 19.52 -16.01
C TYR A 11 16.67 19.51 -16.88
N LEU A 12 15.60 20.21 -16.46
CA LEU A 12 14.31 20.25 -17.16
C LEU A 12 14.34 21.07 -18.48
N LYS A 13 15.38 21.88 -18.71
CA LYS A 13 15.55 22.63 -19.97
C LYS A 13 16.19 21.81 -21.09
N ARG A 14 16.92 20.72 -20.79
CA ARG A 14 17.78 20.04 -21.78
C ARG A 14 17.09 18.93 -22.59
N ASN A 15 16.04 18.30 -22.06
CA ASN A 15 15.50 17.05 -22.64
C ASN A 15 14.09 17.20 -23.24
N ARG A 16 13.73 18.38 -23.74
CA ARG A 16 12.42 18.59 -24.42
C ARG A 16 12.47 18.35 -25.94
N GLN A 17 13.60 17.87 -26.47
CA GLN A 17 13.73 17.55 -27.89
C GLN A 17 14.43 16.21 -28.06
N ARG A 18 13.63 15.15 -28.20
CA ARG A 18 13.89 13.93 -28.97
C ARG A 18 12.84 12.92 -28.55
N GLU A 19 11.95 12.59 -29.48
CA GLU A 19 11.49 11.24 -29.78
C GLU A 19 10.23 11.31 -30.68
N GLN A 20 10.48 11.25 -32.00
CA GLN A 20 9.55 10.79 -33.02
C GLN A 20 10.27 9.67 -33.78
N VAL A 21 9.76 8.43 -33.74
CA VAL A 21 10.06 7.30 -34.66
C VAL A 21 8.91 6.29 -34.45
N SER A 22 7.92 6.20 -35.33
CA SER A 22 7.75 5.41 -36.58
C SER A 22 7.38 3.93 -36.38
N THR A 23 6.31 3.55 -37.05
CA THR A 23 5.62 2.25 -37.09
C THR A 23 6.16 1.35 -38.20
N GLU A 24 6.31 0.05 -37.95
CA GLU A 24 6.42 -0.96 -39.01
C GLU A 24 5.52 -2.17 -38.73
N THR A 25 4.81 -2.59 -39.77
CA THR A 25 3.88 -3.71 -39.86
C THR A 25 4.57 -4.89 -40.55
N GLY A 26 4.58 -6.07 -39.92
CA GLY A 26 5.04 -7.33 -40.51
C GLY A 26 3.91 -8.34 -40.59
N ALA A 27 3.59 -8.81 -41.80
CA ALA A 27 2.63 -9.87 -42.09
C ALA A 27 3.24 -11.27 -41.90
N PHE A 28 2.42 -12.25 -41.49
CA PHE A 28 2.79 -13.67 -41.37
C PHE A 28 2.04 -14.51 -42.41
N PRO A 29 2.67 -15.57 -42.98
CA PRO A 29 2.01 -16.43 -43.95
C PRO A 29 1.23 -17.58 -43.27
N CYS A 30 0.18 -18.03 -43.97
CA CYS A 30 -0.72 -19.10 -43.56
C CYS A 30 -0.24 -20.45 -44.12
N PRO A 31 -0.26 -21.56 -43.36
CA PRO A 31 -0.04 -22.89 -43.92
C PRO A 31 -1.36 -23.54 -44.35
N SER A 32 -1.36 -24.08 -45.57
CA SER A 32 -2.40 -24.91 -46.15
C SER A 32 -2.28 -26.37 -45.73
N GLY A 33 -3.42 -27.03 -45.51
CA GLY A 33 -3.53 -28.49 -45.52
C GLY A 33 -4.21 -29.08 -44.29
N PHE A 34 -5.53 -29.30 -44.36
CA PHE A 34 -6.22 -30.25 -43.49
C PHE A 34 -6.95 -31.29 -44.35
N LEU A 35 -6.48 -32.53 -44.26
CA LEU A 35 -7.15 -33.73 -44.74
C LEU A 35 -8.22 -34.16 -43.71
N LEU A 36 -9.39 -34.50 -44.23
CA LEU A 36 -10.59 -34.89 -43.49
C LEU A 36 -10.42 -36.24 -42.79
N LEU A 37 -10.63 -36.29 -41.46
CA LEU A 37 -10.91 -37.53 -40.73
C LEU A 37 -12.02 -37.32 -39.68
N HIS A 38 -13.11 -38.05 -39.89
CA HIS A 38 -14.22 -38.47 -39.02
C HIS A 38 -14.82 -37.52 -37.94
N PRO A 39 -16.08 -37.05 -38.12
CA PRO A 39 -16.76 -36.11 -37.20
C PRO A 39 -17.26 -36.70 -35.86
N GLY A 40 -17.04 -38.00 -35.59
CA GLY A 40 -17.60 -38.68 -34.41
C GLY A 40 -16.74 -38.66 -33.14
N LEU A 41 -15.41 -38.53 -33.26
CA LEU A 41 -14.48 -38.60 -32.12
C LEU A 41 -14.07 -37.22 -31.57
N PHE A 42 -14.35 -36.14 -32.31
CA PHE A 42 -13.99 -34.79 -31.90
C PHE A 42 -14.94 -34.22 -30.82
N LEU A 43 -16.23 -34.58 -30.85
CA LEU A 43 -17.22 -34.09 -29.90
C LEU A 43 -17.02 -34.63 -28.48
N ALA A 44 -16.61 -35.90 -28.33
CA ALA A 44 -16.31 -36.48 -27.01
C ALA A 44 -15.02 -35.89 -26.39
N GLY A 45 -13.99 -35.64 -27.20
CA GLY A 45 -12.75 -35.00 -26.76
C GLY A 45 -12.92 -33.53 -26.39
N VAL A 46 -13.76 -32.79 -27.13
CA VAL A 46 -14.07 -31.38 -26.83
C VAL A 46 -14.94 -31.25 -25.57
N VAL A 47 -15.92 -32.14 -25.35
CA VAL A 47 -16.73 -32.12 -24.11
C VAL A 47 -15.90 -32.50 -22.87
N LEU A 48 -14.98 -33.47 -22.98
CA LEU A 48 -14.07 -33.83 -21.88
C LEU A 48 -13.04 -32.73 -21.60
N SER A 49 -12.57 -32.01 -22.64
CA SER A 49 -11.68 -30.85 -22.50
C SER A 49 -12.40 -29.66 -21.87
N LEU A 50 -13.66 -29.41 -22.22
CA LEU A 50 -14.48 -28.33 -21.66
C LEU A 50 -14.90 -28.61 -20.21
N LEU A 51 -15.04 -29.88 -19.79
CA LEU A 51 -15.34 -30.23 -18.39
C LEU A 51 -14.14 -30.07 -17.43
N THR A 52 -12.90 -30.11 -17.92
CA THR A 52 -11.71 -29.80 -17.09
C THR A 52 -11.50 -28.30 -16.87
N LEU A 53 -12.10 -27.44 -17.71
CA LEU A 53 -12.03 -25.98 -17.55
C LEU A 53 -12.98 -25.42 -16.48
N PHE A 54 -13.96 -26.21 -16.02
CA PHE A 54 -14.87 -25.81 -14.94
C PHE A 54 -14.43 -26.27 -13.53
N PHE A 55 -13.39 -27.10 -13.45
CA PHE A 55 -12.71 -27.49 -12.21
C PHE A 55 -11.27 -26.98 -12.19
N SER A 56 -11.01 -25.76 -12.66
CA SER A 56 -9.91 -25.03 -12.04
C SER A 56 -10.30 -24.85 -10.58
N PRO A 57 -9.59 -25.46 -9.60
CA PRO A 57 -9.86 -25.19 -8.22
C PRO A 57 -9.68 -23.69 -8.05
N MET A 58 -10.80 -22.99 -7.89
CA MET A 58 -10.87 -21.59 -7.54
C MET A 58 -9.80 -21.37 -6.48
N ALA A 59 -8.70 -20.69 -6.84
CA ALA A 59 -7.46 -20.70 -6.06
C ALA A 59 -7.79 -20.50 -4.57
N TRP A 60 -7.85 -21.60 -3.83
CA TRP A 60 -8.15 -21.58 -2.41
C TRP A 60 -7.06 -20.72 -1.79
N GLY A 61 -7.50 -19.66 -1.11
CA GLY A 61 -6.70 -18.48 -0.78
C GLY A 61 -5.28 -18.86 -0.40
N ALA A 62 -4.34 -18.53 -1.29
CA ALA A 62 -2.92 -18.75 -1.03
C ALA A 62 -2.58 -18.17 0.35
N SER A 63 -1.96 -19.01 1.19
CA SER A 63 -1.51 -18.61 2.52
C SER A 63 -0.68 -17.33 2.43
N LEU A 64 -0.82 -16.43 3.40
CA LEU A 64 0.06 -15.27 3.48
C LEU A 64 1.53 -15.75 3.55
N PRO A 65 2.45 -15.11 2.83
CA PRO A 65 3.86 -15.42 2.95
C PRO A 65 4.33 -14.86 4.30
N TYR A 66 4.41 -15.71 5.31
CA TYR A 66 4.96 -15.35 6.61
C TYR A 66 6.50 -15.34 6.52
N GLY A 67 7.14 -14.44 7.26
CA GLY A 67 8.59 -14.24 7.23
C GLY A 67 8.99 -12.82 6.89
N GLU A 68 10.28 -12.65 6.61
CA GLU A 68 10.91 -11.40 6.20
C GLU A 68 10.70 -11.14 4.71
N HIS A 69 10.40 -9.89 4.38
CA HIS A 69 10.23 -9.40 3.02
C HIS A 69 10.93 -8.06 2.84
N TYR A 70 11.55 -7.83 1.68
CA TYR A 70 12.42 -6.67 1.47
C TYR A 70 12.06 -5.85 0.22
N SER A 71 11.97 -4.53 0.38
CA SER A 71 11.96 -3.59 -0.74
C SER A 71 13.39 -3.13 -1.06
N PRO A 72 13.69 -2.74 -2.31
CA PRO A 72 12.80 -2.64 -3.48
C PRO A 72 12.70 -3.91 -4.34
N GLN A 73 13.28 -5.03 -3.91
CA GLN A 73 13.22 -6.28 -4.65
C GLN A 73 11.79 -6.82 -4.71
N GLU A 74 11.05 -6.72 -3.60
CA GLU A 74 9.66 -7.12 -3.49
C GLU A 74 8.70 -5.92 -3.44
N ASN A 75 7.42 -6.19 -3.76
CA ASN A 75 6.34 -5.22 -3.67
C ASN A 75 5.66 -5.30 -2.30
N LEU A 76 6.22 -4.62 -1.30
CA LEU A 76 5.70 -4.63 0.06
C LEU A 76 4.28 -4.03 0.16
N GLU A 77 3.93 -3.07 -0.71
CA GLU A 77 2.57 -2.51 -0.80
C GLU A 77 1.53 -3.62 -1.10
N THR A 78 1.86 -4.52 -2.02
CA THR A 78 0.94 -5.60 -2.41
C THR A 78 0.80 -6.65 -1.32
N LEU A 79 1.90 -6.94 -0.61
CA LEU A 79 1.88 -7.82 0.56
C LEU A 79 1.02 -7.22 1.69
N ASP A 80 1.18 -5.93 1.99
CA ASP A 80 0.38 -5.22 2.98
C ASP A 80 -1.11 -5.23 2.60
N ILE A 81 -1.46 -4.92 1.34
CA ILE A 81 -2.86 -4.97 0.88
C ILE A 81 -3.44 -6.39 0.99
N ARG A 82 -2.66 -7.42 0.62
CA ARG A 82 -3.10 -8.82 0.72
C ARG A 82 -3.35 -9.22 2.18
N ALA A 83 -2.43 -8.91 3.09
CA ALA A 83 -2.58 -9.20 4.52
C ALA A 83 -3.77 -8.45 5.13
N LEU A 84 -3.92 -7.15 4.88
CA LEU A 84 -5.06 -6.36 5.33
C LEU A 84 -6.40 -6.90 4.82
N SER A 85 -6.44 -7.42 3.59
CA SER A 85 -7.66 -7.97 2.98
C SER A 85 -8.17 -9.25 3.65
N THR A 86 -7.36 -9.87 4.53
CA THR A 86 -7.80 -11.01 5.34
C THR A 86 -8.72 -10.60 6.49
N ALA A 87 -8.78 -9.31 6.85
CA ALA A 87 -9.55 -8.80 7.99
C ALA A 87 -11.04 -9.12 7.88
N ARG A 88 -11.62 -9.53 9.01
CA ARG A 88 -13.04 -9.81 9.21
C ARG A 88 -13.67 -8.94 10.28
N HIS A 89 -12.92 -8.54 11.30
CA HIS A 89 -13.47 -7.84 12.46
C HIS A 89 -12.75 -6.54 12.77
N SER A 90 -11.41 -6.55 12.82
CA SER A 90 -10.63 -5.41 13.29
C SER A 90 -9.23 -5.31 12.71
N ILE A 91 -8.72 -4.09 12.64
CA ILE A 91 -7.32 -3.80 12.32
C ILE A 91 -6.80 -2.72 13.25
N ASP A 92 -5.74 -3.04 13.98
CA ASP A 92 -5.03 -2.11 14.85
C ASP A 92 -3.71 -1.70 14.21
N ILE A 93 -3.54 -0.40 13.94
CA ILE A 93 -2.45 0.11 13.10
C ILE A 93 -1.67 1.17 13.86
N ALA A 94 -0.37 0.96 14.09
CA ALA A 94 0.56 2.00 14.49
C ALA A 94 1.52 2.27 13.33
N MET A 95 1.29 3.38 12.63
CA MET A 95 2.06 3.71 11.42
C MET A 95 2.70 5.09 11.57
N TYR A 96 3.98 5.23 11.22
CA TYR A 96 4.70 6.50 11.30
C TYR A 96 4.39 7.39 10.10
N ALA A 97 4.87 7.08 8.88
CA ALA A 97 4.44 7.78 7.67
C ALA A 97 3.31 7.01 6.95
N PHE A 98 2.27 7.71 6.51
CA PHE A 98 1.11 7.13 5.83
C PHE A 98 0.65 8.03 4.68
N THR A 99 1.37 7.94 3.56
CA THR A 99 1.11 8.70 2.34
C THR A 99 0.62 7.82 1.19
N ASP A 100 0.59 6.49 1.38
CA ASP A 100 0.14 5.56 0.35
C ASP A 100 -1.39 5.55 0.16
N ARG A 101 -1.82 5.91 -1.05
CA ARG A 101 -3.24 6.02 -1.43
C ARG A 101 -3.90 4.68 -1.76
N ARG A 102 -3.16 3.65 -2.16
CA ARG A 102 -3.74 2.34 -2.45
C ARG A 102 -4.06 1.63 -1.14
N ILE A 103 -3.17 1.70 -0.17
CA ILE A 103 -3.43 1.17 1.17
C ILE A 103 -4.58 1.91 1.86
N SER A 104 -4.62 3.25 1.79
CA SER A 104 -5.75 4.00 2.37
C SER A 104 -7.10 3.61 1.75
N ARG A 105 -7.15 3.38 0.43
CA ARG A 105 -8.36 2.87 -0.23
C ARG A 105 -8.73 1.45 0.21
N ALA A 106 -7.76 0.56 0.34
CA ALA A 106 -8.00 -0.80 0.83
C ALA A 106 -8.63 -0.77 2.23
N LEU A 107 -8.08 0.03 3.15
CA LEU A 107 -8.64 0.23 4.49
C LEU A 107 -10.05 0.82 4.44
N ALA A 108 -10.32 1.80 3.58
CA ALA A 108 -11.65 2.37 3.42
C ALA A 108 -12.69 1.33 2.94
N ILE A 109 -12.30 0.43 2.03
CA ILE A 109 -13.16 -0.67 1.57
C ILE A 109 -13.46 -1.63 2.73
N LEU A 110 -12.44 -2.03 3.50
CA LEU A 110 -12.61 -2.92 4.65
C LEU A 110 -13.52 -2.30 5.71
N ALA A 111 -13.36 -1.01 5.99
CA ALA A 111 -14.23 -0.30 6.93
C ALA A 111 -15.69 -0.23 6.47
N ARG A 112 -15.95 -0.12 5.16
CA ARG A 112 -17.32 -0.19 4.62
C ARG A 112 -17.90 -1.60 4.69
N LYS A 113 -17.05 -2.63 4.64
CA LYS A 113 -17.44 -4.04 4.84
C LYS A 113 -17.64 -4.42 6.32
N GLY A 114 -17.53 -3.48 7.25
CA GLY A 114 -17.81 -3.70 8.67
C GLY A 114 -16.59 -3.84 9.57
N VAL A 115 -15.37 -3.85 9.03
CA VAL A 115 -14.14 -3.95 9.81
C VAL A 115 -13.89 -2.67 10.61
N THR A 116 -13.59 -2.80 11.90
CA THR A 116 -13.23 -1.67 12.77
C THR A 116 -11.75 -1.36 12.65
N ILE A 117 -11.38 -0.12 12.36
CA ILE A 117 -9.99 0.29 12.15
C ILE A 117 -9.58 1.29 13.22
N ARG A 118 -8.52 0.96 13.98
CA ARG A 118 -7.90 1.85 14.95
C ARG A 118 -6.52 2.26 14.43
N LEU A 119 -6.36 3.51 14.03
CA LEU A 119 -5.11 4.05 13.48
C LEU A 119 -4.44 5.01 14.47
N TYR A 120 -3.26 4.64 14.95
CA TYR A 120 -2.41 5.44 15.82
C TYR A 120 -1.30 6.11 15.00
N ARG A 121 -1.18 7.44 15.12
CA ARG A 121 -0.29 8.27 14.28
C ARG A 121 0.66 9.14 15.09
N ASP A 122 1.74 9.55 14.46
CA ASP A 122 2.69 10.54 14.97
C ASP A 122 2.26 11.99 14.64
N HIS A 123 2.43 12.92 15.59
CA HIS A 123 2.01 14.31 15.44
C HIS A 123 2.75 15.12 14.35
N ILE A 124 3.98 14.75 14.00
CA ILE A 124 4.73 15.41 12.94
C ILE A 124 4.29 14.83 11.60
N GLN A 125 4.19 13.50 11.51
CA GLN A 125 3.87 12.84 10.24
C GLN A 125 2.47 13.15 9.72
N VAL A 126 1.48 13.38 10.60
CA VAL A 126 0.14 13.83 10.16
C VAL A 126 0.13 15.23 9.52
N ARG A 127 1.24 15.96 9.56
CA ARG A 127 1.40 17.26 8.88
C ARG A 127 1.89 17.12 7.45
N ASP A 128 2.31 15.92 7.01
CA ASP A 128 2.70 15.69 5.63
C ASP A 128 1.55 16.02 4.68
N LYS A 129 1.85 16.74 3.59
CA LYS A 129 0.84 17.18 2.61
C LYS A 129 0.11 16.03 1.91
N ASN A 130 0.72 14.85 1.88
CA ASN A 130 0.20 13.64 1.29
C ASN A 130 -0.32 12.66 2.35
N ASP A 131 -0.35 13.03 3.64
CA ASP A 131 -0.89 12.17 4.68
C ASP A 131 -2.34 11.77 4.39
N GLN A 132 -2.63 10.48 4.54
CA GLN A 132 -3.92 9.89 4.20
C GLN A 132 -4.90 9.82 5.38
N SER A 133 -4.47 10.16 6.60
CA SER A 133 -5.25 9.97 7.83
C SER A 133 -6.60 10.70 7.79
N LEU A 134 -6.59 11.98 7.39
CA LEU A 134 -7.82 12.76 7.33
C LEU A 134 -8.78 12.28 6.24
N TRP A 135 -8.24 11.92 5.07
CA TRP A 135 -9.08 11.39 3.99
C TRP A 135 -9.73 10.07 4.43
N LEU A 136 -8.95 9.18 5.03
CA LEU A 136 -9.39 7.88 5.53
C LEU A 136 -10.46 8.02 6.61
N LEU A 137 -10.25 8.89 7.60
CA LEU A 137 -11.21 9.16 8.68
C LEU A 137 -12.60 9.55 8.17
N ARG A 138 -12.68 10.24 7.03
CA ARG A 138 -13.93 10.66 6.42
C ARG A 138 -14.65 9.54 5.65
N GLN A 139 -14.04 8.37 5.46
CA GLN A 139 -14.61 7.31 4.63
C GLN A 139 -15.64 6.43 5.34
N SER A 140 -15.56 6.29 6.67
CA SER A 140 -16.45 5.41 7.45
C SER A 140 -16.40 5.77 8.94
N PRO A 141 -17.52 5.69 9.69
CA PRO A 141 -17.54 5.86 11.14
C PRO A 141 -16.79 4.75 11.90
N ARG A 142 -16.47 3.63 11.24
CA ARG A 142 -15.68 2.52 11.81
C ARG A 142 -14.18 2.80 11.83
N ILE A 143 -13.75 3.97 11.37
CA ILE A 143 -12.36 4.40 11.35
C ILE A 143 -12.14 5.35 12.51
N HIS A 144 -11.26 4.97 13.42
CA HIS A 144 -10.89 5.76 14.59
C HIS A 144 -9.41 6.13 14.48
N ILE A 145 -9.09 7.40 14.78
CA ILE A 145 -7.71 7.88 14.75
C ILE A 145 -7.34 8.47 16.10
N ARG A 146 -6.21 8.04 16.66
CA ARG A 146 -5.54 8.69 17.79
C ARG A 146 -4.15 9.15 17.38
N ILE A 147 -3.73 10.28 17.91
CA ILE A 147 -2.46 10.91 17.55
C ILE A 147 -1.67 11.10 18.85
N LYS A 148 -0.43 10.56 18.87
CA LYS A 148 0.49 10.78 19.97
C LYS A 148 0.74 12.28 20.11
N ARG A 149 0.53 12.85 21.30
CA ARG A 149 0.79 14.27 21.54
C ARG A 149 2.28 14.54 21.77
N ASN A 150 2.73 15.60 21.11
CA ASN A 150 3.82 16.53 21.42
C ASN A 150 5.16 16.01 21.97
N SER A 151 6.19 16.17 21.15
CA SER A 151 7.53 16.74 21.41
C SER A 151 8.36 16.38 20.18
N SER A 152 9.07 17.34 19.58
CA SER A 152 9.92 17.09 18.40
C SER A 152 10.96 15.98 18.60
N ARG A 153 11.24 15.65 19.88
CA ARG A 153 12.19 14.61 20.29
C ARG A 153 11.53 13.30 20.73
N ASN A 154 10.19 13.19 20.74
CA ASN A 154 9.48 12.00 21.25
C ASN A 154 8.38 11.52 20.29
N ILE A 155 8.83 10.92 19.18
CA ILE A 155 7.96 10.48 18.08
C ILE A 155 7.27 9.13 18.36
N MET A 156 6.24 8.80 17.57
CA MET A 156 5.71 7.44 17.46
C MET A 156 6.28 6.80 16.20
N HIS A 157 7.27 5.90 16.31
CA HIS A 157 8.05 5.44 15.15
C HIS A 157 7.73 4.01 14.69
N LEU A 158 6.61 3.43 15.12
CA LEU A 158 6.20 2.09 14.68
C LEU A 158 5.67 2.09 13.25
N LYS A 159 5.85 0.97 12.57
CA LYS A 159 5.24 0.64 11.29
C LYS A 159 4.70 -0.78 11.39
N ALA A 160 3.62 -0.92 12.11
CA ALA A 160 3.07 -2.22 12.45
C ALA A 160 1.56 -2.19 12.47
N TYR A 161 0.95 -3.32 12.15
CA TYR A 161 -0.47 -3.52 12.33
C TYR A 161 -0.78 -4.96 12.72
N LEU A 162 -1.95 -5.16 13.30
CA LEU A 162 -2.49 -6.45 13.66
C LEU A 162 -3.89 -6.59 13.08
N VAL A 163 -4.09 -7.62 12.26
CA VAL A 163 -5.39 -7.99 11.71
C VAL A 163 -6.03 -9.06 12.60
N ASP A 164 -7.25 -8.79 13.06
CA ASP A 164 -8.09 -9.70 13.84
C ASP A 164 -7.39 -10.36 15.06
N GLY A 165 -6.43 -9.65 15.66
CA GLY A 165 -5.65 -10.20 16.78
C GLY A 165 -4.68 -11.32 16.42
N ARG A 166 -4.46 -11.60 15.12
CA ARG A 166 -3.79 -12.82 14.63
C ARG A 166 -2.62 -12.55 13.69
N VAL A 167 -2.84 -11.76 12.63
CA VAL A 167 -1.79 -11.53 11.62
C VAL A 167 -1.08 -10.22 11.95
N LEU A 168 0.13 -10.35 12.47
CA LEU A 168 1.01 -9.23 12.79
C LEU A 168 1.87 -8.88 11.57
N ARG A 169 1.93 -7.60 11.26
CA ARG A 169 2.96 -7.01 10.41
C ARG A 169 3.80 -6.04 11.22
N THR A 170 5.11 -6.09 11.09
CA THR A 170 6.06 -5.10 11.64
C THR A 170 7.20 -4.85 10.64
N GLY A 171 8.18 -4.01 10.97
CA GLY A 171 9.35 -3.73 10.13
C GLY A 171 9.67 -2.26 9.99
N SER A 172 10.63 -1.94 9.12
CA SER A 172 11.08 -0.57 8.85
C SER A 172 10.19 0.18 7.85
N ALA A 173 9.52 -0.55 6.94
CA ALA A 173 8.74 0.01 5.85
C ALA A 173 7.56 0.86 6.34
N ASN A 174 7.61 2.16 6.08
CA ASN A 174 6.46 3.05 6.19
C ASN A 174 5.45 2.81 5.07
N TRP A 175 4.19 3.17 5.28
CA TRP A 175 3.18 3.23 4.21
C TRP A 175 3.35 4.47 3.33
N SER A 176 4.38 4.43 2.51
CA SER A 176 4.68 5.43 1.49
C SER A 176 5.23 4.71 0.25
N PRO A 177 4.93 5.18 -0.97
CA PRO A 177 5.36 4.47 -2.16
C PRO A 177 6.87 4.20 -2.28
N PRO A 178 7.79 5.08 -1.81
CA PRO A 178 9.22 4.75 -1.73
C PRO A 178 9.54 3.68 -0.68
N GLY A 179 8.90 3.75 0.48
CA GLY A 179 9.16 2.88 1.63
C GLY A 179 8.78 1.42 1.40
N GLU A 180 7.85 1.19 0.47
CA GLU A 180 7.27 -0.13 0.18
C GLU A 180 7.78 -0.73 -1.14
N GLY A 181 8.70 -0.04 -1.83
CA GLY A 181 9.13 -0.40 -3.20
C GLY A 181 8.03 -0.18 -4.26
N ALA A 182 6.92 0.48 -3.92
CA ALA A 182 5.77 0.59 -4.80
C ALA A 182 6.04 1.45 -6.04
N PHE A 183 6.89 2.48 -5.98
CA PHE A 183 7.18 3.30 -7.18
C PHE A 183 7.84 2.53 -8.31
N GLY A 184 8.74 1.59 -7.99
CA GLY A 184 9.32 0.70 -8.98
C GLY A 184 8.30 -0.32 -9.45
N CYS A 185 7.67 -1.04 -8.53
CA CYS A 185 6.73 -2.10 -8.86
C CYS A 185 5.48 -1.62 -9.64
N ARG A 186 5.02 -0.38 -9.41
CA ARG A 186 3.88 0.18 -10.16
C ARG A 186 4.19 0.45 -11.64
N ARG A 187 5.47 0.69 -11.98
CA ARG A 187 5.92 0.94 -13.36
C ARG A 187 6.51 -0.31 -14.02
N HIS A 188 7.21 -1.12 -13.23
CA HIS A 188 7.93 -2.30 -13.68
C HIS A 188 7.64 -3.48 -12.75
N PRO A 189 6.46 -4.12 -12.86
CA PRO A 189 6.01 -5.15 -11.92
C PRO A 189 6.96 -6.36 -11.81
N LEU A 190 7.65 -6.70 -12.90
CA LEU A 190 8.61 -7.82 -12.95
C LEU A 190 10.05 -7.42 -12.58
N THR A 191 10.34 -6.11 -12.54
CA THR A 191 11.69 -5.59 -12.28
C THR A 191 11.64 -4.39 -11.34
N CYS A 192 10.90 -4.55 -10.23
CA CYS A 192 10.64 -3.50 -9.23
C CYS A 192 11.90 -2.70 -8.86
N HIS A 193 13.01 -3.38 -8.59
CA HIS A 193 14.29 -2.79 -8.19
C HIS A 193 14.88 -1.79 -9.21
N ARG A 194 14.47 -1.84 -10.50
CA ARG A 194 14.93 -0.88 -11.52
C ARG A 194 14.23 0.48 -11.43
N GLY A 195 13.17 0.58 -10.62
CA GLY A 195 12.51 1.84 -10.34
C GLY A 195 13.39 2.82 -9.57
N ARG A 196 13.27 4.12 -9.88
CA ARG A 196 13.88 5.19 -9.09
C ARG A 196 13.02 5.57 -7.88
N TRP A 197 13.63 6.22 -6.89
CA TRP A 197 12.97 6.77 -5.70
C TRP A 197 12.37 5.69 -4.76
N GLN A 198 13.19 4.70 -4.44
CA GLN A 198 12.81 3.60 -3.54
C GLN A 198 13.74 3.56 -2.33
N GLN A 199 13.34 2.87 -1.28
CA GLN A 199 14.10 2.70 -0.05
C GLN A 199 14.31 1.21 0.24
N ASP A 200 15.48 0.89 0.78
CA ASP A 200 15.74 -0.42 1.36
C ASP A 200 15.00 -0.50 2.71
N ASN A 201 14.00 -1.37 2.78
CA ASN A 201 13.21 -1.58 3.98
C ASN A 201 12.79 -3.03 4.06
N ASN A 202 12.34 -3.44 5.24
CA ASN A 202 11.65 -4.69 5.43
C ASN A 202 10.22 -4.51 5.92
N LEU A 203 9.43 -5.57 5.72
CA LEU A 203 8.35 -5.92 6.62
C LEU A 203 8.48 -7.39 7.01
N PHE A 204 8.03 -7.70 8.23
CA PHE A 204 7.94 -9.05 8.75
C PHE A 204 6.47 -9.39 8.99
N LEU A 205 5.98 -10.47 8.38
CA LEU A 205 4.64 -11.01 8.58
C LEU A 205 4.69 -12.24 9.48
N SER A 206 3.83 -12.28 10.49
CA SER A 206 3.74 -13.41 11.42
C SER A 206 2.30 -13.69 11.85
N ASN A 207 2.01 -14.97 12.05
CA ASN A 207 0.82 -15.45 12.75
C ASN A 207 1.16 -16.04 14.13
N ASP A 208 2.38 -15.79 14.63
CA ASP A 208 2.77 -16.19 15.98
C ASP A 208 1.89 -15.47 17.00
N ARG A 209 1.16 -16.27 17.77
CA ARG A 209 0.19 -15.77 18.74
C ARG A 209 0.85 -14.91 19.82
N LYS A 210 2.05 -15.27 20.28
CA LYS A 210 2.75 -14.53 21.33
C LYS A 210 3.16 -13.15 20.82
N LEU A 211 3.71 -13.08 19.61
CA LEU A 211 4.07 -11.79 18.97
C LEU A 211 2.84 -10.91 18.74
N ALA A 212 1.74 -11.50 18.26
CA ALA A 212 0.47 -10.80 18.07
C ALA A 212 -0.06 -10.22 19.39
N GLU A 213 -0.09 -11.00 20.46
CA GLU A 213 -0.54 -10.56 21.79
C GLU A 213 0.37 -9.47 22.39
N GLU A 214 1.69 -9.56 22.20
CA GLU A 214 2.65 -8.54 22.64
C GLU A 214 2.43 -7.20 21.93
N PHE A 215 2.23 -7.25 20.61
CA PHE A 215 1.86 -6.06 19.85
C PHE A 215 0.51 -5.52 20.32
N GLN A 216 -0.50 -6.37 20.49
CA GLN A 216 -1.85 -5.96 20.93
C GLN A 216 -1.81 -5.23 22.27
N ARG A 217 -1.07 -5.76 23.26
CA ARG A 217 -0.85 -5.12 24.57
C ARG A 217 -0.17 -3.76 24.41
N THR A 218 0.89 -3.70 23.59
CA THR A 218 1.62 -2.46 23.31
C THR A 218 0.72 -1.44 22.64
N PHE A 219 0.01 -1.82 21.58
CA PHE A 219 -0.94 -0.98 20.86
C PHE A 219 -2.00 -0.43 21.79
N ASN A 220 -2.61 -1.26 22.65
CA ASN A 220 -3.61 -0.81 23.61
C ASN A 220 -3.04 0.21 24.60
N ARG A 221 -1.77 0.07 25.05
CA ARG A 221 -1.11 1.13 25.82
C ARG A 221 -0.98 2.42 25.02
N LEU A 222 -0.49 2.37 23.78
CA LEU A 222 -0.35 3.55 22.90
C LEU A 222 -1.70 4.25 22.72
N TRP A 223 -2.71 3.45 22.38
CA TRP A 223 -4.08 3.87 22.12
C TRP A 223 -4.66 4.57 23.35
N ASN A 224 -4.50 3.99 24.54
CA ASN A 224 -5.09 4.50 25.78
C ASN A 224 -4.22 5.54 26.53
N ARG A 225 -3.10 5.99 25.96
CA ARG A 225 -2.31 7.08 26.56
C ARG A 225 -3.20 8.30 26.83
N SER A 226 -3.27 8.71 28.10
CA SER A 226 -3.98 9.91 28.55
C SER A 226 -3.45 11.19 27.90
N SER A 227 -2.17 11.17 27.50
CA SER A 227 -1.51 12.28 26.83
C SER A 227 -1.86 12.43 25.36
N ASN A 228 -2.55 11.48 24.71
CA ASN A 228 -2.92 11.60 23.29
C ASN A 228 -3.69 12.90 22.99
N LEU A 229 -3.64 13.37 21.74
CA LEU A 229 -4.42 14.54 21.34
C LEU A 229 -5.92 14.30 21.56
N ARG A 230 -6.57 15.23 22.27
CA ARG A 230 -8.00 15.16 22.63
C ARG A 230 -8.95 15.24 21.43
N HIS A 231 -8.57 16.05 20.45
CA HIS A 231 -9.39 16.43 19.29
C HIS A 231 -8.68 16.07 17.97
N PRO A 232 -8.48 14.77 17.67
CA PRO A 232 -7.68 14.35 16.52
C PRO A 232 -8.30 14.75 15.19
N ARG A 233 -9.63 14.70 15.05
CA ARG A 233 -10.34 15.12 13.84
C ARG A 233 -10.15 16.60 13.59
N GLU A 234 -10.43 17.43 14.58
CA GLU A 234 -10.31 18.88 14.49
C GLU A 234 -8.85 19.32 14.29
N THR A 235 -7.90 18.54 14.83
CA THR A 235 -6.47 18.74 14.56
C THR A 235 -6.16 18.51 13.09
N LEU A 236 -6.56 17.35 12.54
CA LEU A 236 -6.34 17.00 11.14
C LEU A 236 -6.99 18.03 10.20
N GLU A 237 -8.23 18.46 10.49
CA GLU A 237 -8.92 19.49 9.71
C GLU A 237 -8.18 20.83 9.74
N ARG A 238 -7.76 21.30 10.93
CA ARG A 238 -6.99 22.54 11.07
C ARG A 238 -5.68 22.51 10.30
N LEU A 239 -4.96 21.38 10.32
CA LEU A 239 -3.71 21.22 9.56
C LEU A 239 -3.96 21.35 8.04
N ARG A 240 -5.03 20.76 7.53
CA ARG A 240 -5.41 20.86 6.12
C ARG A 240 -5.79 22.30 5.71
N HIS A 241 -6.52 23.03 6.56
CA HIS A 241 -6.89 24.41 6.30
C HIS A 241 -5.68 25.35 6.28
N ARG A 242 -4.77 25.23 7.27
CA ARG A 242 -3.53 26.03 7.30
C ARG A 242 -2.74 25.87 6.00
N ARG A 243 -2.62 24.64 5.51
CA ARG A 243 -1.93 24.35 4.25
C ARG A 243 -2.57 25.04 3.05
N ARG A 244 -3.90 24.99 2.89
CA ARG A 244 -4.60 25.67 1.77
C ARG A 244 -4.35 27.18 1.76
N ARG A 245 -4.23 27.80 2.94
CA ARG A 245 -3.87 29.22 3.05
C ARG A 245 -2.45 29.47 2.54
N TYR A 246 -1.46 28.72 2.99
CA TYR A 246 -0.08 28.83 2.50
C TYR A 246 0.06 28.61 0.99
N GLU A 247 -0.64 27.61 0.43
CA GLU A 247 -0.62 27.34 -1.01
C GLU A 247 -1.24 28.49 -1.83
N ARG A 248 -2.23 29.20 -1.27
CA ARG A 248 -2.88 30.36 -1.90
C ARG A 248 -2.03 31.63 -1.80
N ASP A 249 -1.35 31.82 -0.67
CA ASP A 249 -0.60 33.04 -0.36
C ASP A 249 0.82 33.05 -0.96
N GLY A 250 1.19 32.01 -1.73
CA GLY A 250 2.41 32.00 -2.55
C GLY A 250 3.74 31.94 -1.79
N SER A 251 3.74 31.89 -0.45
CA SER A 251 4.96 31.74 0.35
C SER A 251 5.52 30.32 0.23
N ARG A 252 6.35 30.13 -0.80
CA ARG A 252 7.26 28.98 -0.89
C ARG A 252 8.33 29.16 0.18
N TYR A 253 8.44 28.18 1.08
CA TYR A 253 9.67 27.93 1.82
C TYR A 253 10.82 27.65 0.87
#